data_AF-A0A357C8G3-F1
#
_entry.id   AF-A0A357C8G3-F1
#
_cell.length_a   1.000
_cell.length_b   1.000
_cell.length_c   1.000
_cell.angle_alpha   90.00
_cell.angle_beta   90.00
_cell.angle_gamma   90.00
#
_symmetry.space_group_name_H-M   'P 1'
#
loop_
_entity.id
_entity.type
_entity.pdbx_description
1 polymer ?
#
loop_
_entity_poly.entity_id
_entity_poly.type
_entity_poly.pdbx_seq_one_letter_code
_entity_poly.pdbx_strand_id
1 'polypeptide(L)' 'MGVSFVNPILAKVDPELAQVIENETRRQGDKIELIASENFVSKAVLAAQGSVLTNKYAEGYPGKR' A
#
# COMPACT_ATOMS: atom_id res chain seq x y z
N MET A 1 -4.56 15.33 -12.79
CA MET A 1 -3.57 14.26 -13.06
C MET A 1 -3.45 13.47 -11.77
N GLY A 2 -4.20 12.37 -11.64
CA GLY A 2 -4.26 11.59 -10.40
C GLY A 2 -3.01 10.73 -10.24
N VAL A 3 -2.48 10.63 -9.03
CA VAL A 3 -1.43 9.66 -8.72
C VAL A 3 -2.10 8.30 -8.62
N SER A 4 -1.83 7.37 -9.55
CA SER A 4 -2.30 5.99 -9.41
C SER A 4 -1.41 5.25 -8.41
N PHE A 5 -2.04 4.55 -7.47
CA PHE A 5 -1.37 3.68 -6.49
C PHE A 5 -1.37 2.22 -6.93
N VAL A 6 -1.87 1.93 -8.14
CA VAL A 6 -1.93 0.57 -8.69
C VAL A 6 -0.56 0.15 -9.21
N ASN A 7 -0.07 -0.99 -8.72
CA ASN A 7 1.16 -1.59 -9.20
C ASN A 7 0.98 -2.16 -10.63
N PRO A 8 1.85 -1.83 -11.61
CA PRO A 8 1.74 -2.35 -12.98
C PRO A 8 1.78 -3.88 -13.10
N ILE A 9 2.53 -4.54 -12.23
CA ILE A 9 2.59 -6.01 -12.16
C ILE A 9 1.23 -6.55 -11.73
N LEU A 10 0.63 -5.95 -10.69
CA LEU A 10 -0.68 -6.34 -10.21
C LEU A 10 -1.75 -6.14 -11.28
N ALA A 11 -1.78 -4.98 -11.94
CA ALA A 11 -2.75 -4.70 -13.00
C ALA A 11 -2.70 -5.71 -14.16
N LYS A 12 -1.51 -6.28 -14.44
CA LYS A 12 -1.35 -7.31 -15.47
C LYS A 12 -1.78 -8.70 -14.99
N VAL A 13 -1.47 -9.05 -13.74
CA VAL A 13 -1.73 -10.39 -13.17
C VAL A 13 -3.19 -10.52 -12.71
N ASP A 14 -3.72 -9.48 -12.09
CA ASP A 14 -5.07 -9.40 -11.53
C ASP A 14 -5.68 -8.00 -11.78
N PRO A 15 -6.29 -7.79 -12.97
CA PRO A 15 -6.90 -6.52 -13.32
C PRO A 15 -8.15 -6.19 -12.49
N GLU A 16 -8.84 -7.20 -11.95
CA GLU A 16 -10.02 -6.99 -11.10
C GLU A 16 -9.60 -6.37 -9.77
N LEU A 17 -8.59 -6.94 -9.10
CA LEU A 17 -8.08 -6.39 -7.85
C LEU A 17 -7.44 -5.01 -8.04
N ALA A 18 -6.75 -4.80 -9.16
CA ALA A 18 -6.24 -3.47 -9.53
C ALA A 18 -7.36 -2.43 -9.63
N GLN A 19 -8.51 -2.78 -10.22
CA GLN A 19 -9.66 -1.89 -10.31
C GLN A 19 -10.27 -1.56 -8.95
N VAL A 20 -10.29 -2.53 -8.02
CA VAL A 20 -10.73 -2.31 -6.63
C VAL A 20 -9.84 -1.28 -5.93
N ILE A 21 -8.51 -1.40 -6.04
CA ILE A 21 -7.56 -0.46 -5.43
C ILE A 21 -7.75 0.95 -5.98
N GLU A 22 -7.93 1.10 -7.30
CA GLU A 22 -8.16 2.40 -7.93
C GLU A 22 -9.49 3.03 -7.47
N ASN A 23 -10.53 2.21 -7.31
CA ASN A 23 -11.82 2.67 -6.78
C ASN A 23 -11.70 3.17 -5.34
N GLU A 24 -10.98 2.45 -4.48
CA GLU A 24 -10.77 2.86 -3.09
C GLU A 24 -9.88 4.10 -2.98
N THR A 25 -8.84 4.21 -3.83
CA THR A 25 -8.00 5.40 -3.93
C THR A 25 -8.85 6.64 -4.21
N ARG A 26 -9.78 6.55 -5.18
CA ARG A 26 -10.72 7.64 -5.46
C ARG A 26 -11.64 7.92 -4.28
N ARG A 27 -12.22 6.88 -3.67
CA ARG A 27 -13.12 7.03 -2.51
C ARG A 27 -12.47 7.80 -1.36
N GLN A 28 -11.20 7.53 -1.08
CA GLN A 28 -10.41 8.22 -0.04
C GLN A 28 -10.04 9.65 -0.45
N GLY A 29 -9.77 9.90 -1.73
CA GLY A 29 -9.42 11.23 -2.24
C GLY A 29 -10.61 12.18 -2.39
N ASP A 30 -11.81 11.64 -2.59
CA ASP A 30 -13.03 12.41 -2.91
C ASP A 30 -13.89 12.72 -1.67
N LYS A 31 -13.48 12.30 -0.47
CA LYS A 31 -14.23 12.47 0.79
C LYS A 31 -13.40 13.13 1.88
N ILE A 32 -14.09 13.81 2.79
CA ILE A 32 -13.50 14.26 4.05
C ILE A 32 -13.57 13.08 5.02
N GLU A 33 -12.41 12.55 5.40
CA GLU A 33 -12.30 11.48 6.39
C GLU A 33 -12.25 12.06 7.81
N LEU A 34 -13.24 11.71 8.64
CA LEU A 34 -13.42 12.25 10.00
C LEU A 34 -13.19 11.21 11.11
N ILE A 35 -12.74 10.01 10.74
CA ILE A 35 -12.43 8.96 11.70
C ILE A 35 -11.08 9.29 12.34
N ALA A 36 -11.08 9.66 13.62
CA ALA A 36 -9.91 10.19 14.32
C ALA A 36 -8.70 9.23 14.37
N SER A 37 -8.94 7.92 14.23
CA SER A 37 -7.90 6.89 14.22
C SER A 37 -7.36 6.56 12.83
N GLU A 38 -8.00 7.01 11.75
CA GLU A 38 -7.53 6.79 10.39
C GLU A 38 -6.56 7.89 9.94
N ASN A 39 -5.67 7.56 9.01
CA ASN A 39 -4.67 8.49 8.51
C ASN A 39 -4.17 8.08 7.12
N PHE A 40 -3.58 9.02 6.39
CA PHE A 40 -2.92 8.78 5.12
C PHE A 40 -1.41 8.71 5.32
N VAL A 41 -0.83 7.54 5.04
CA VAL A 41 0.63 7.36 5.11
C VAL A 41 1.33 8.01 3.91
N SER A 42 2.62 8.32 4.07
CA SER A 42 3.42 8.84 2.96
C SER A 42 3.69 7.76 1.89
N LYS A 43 3.98 8.20 0.66
CA LYS A 43 4.41 7.30 -0.43
C LYS A 43 5.66 6.48 -0.07
N ALA A 44 6.56 7.03 0.75
CA ALA A 44 7.76 6.34 1.19
C ALA A 44 7.42 5.12 2.07
N VAL A 45 6.42 5.25 2.95
CA VAL A 45 5.94 4.16 3.80
C VAL A 45 5.31 3.05 2.94
N LEU A 46 4.45 3.42 1.98
CA LEU A 46 3.84 2.46 1.05
C LEU A 46 4.89 1.69 0.23
N ALA A 47 5.92 2.39 -0.28
CA ALA A 47 7.01 1.76 -1.03
C ALA A 47 7.82 0.77 -0.19
N ALA A 48 8.11 1.12 1.08
CA ALA A 48 8.83 0.23 1.99
C ALA A 48 8.01 -1.03 2.32
N GLN A 49 6.69 -0.89 2.48
CA GLN A 49 5.79 -2.00 2.80
C GLN A 49 5.72 -3.04 1.66
N GLY A 50 5.84 -2.61 0.41
CA GLY A 50 5.91 -3.50 -0.76
C GLY A 50 7.32 -4.01 -1.12
N SER A 51 8.30 -3.86 -0.23
CA SER A 51 9.70 -4.20 -0.52
C SER A 51 10.05 -5.67 -0.27
N VAL A 52 11.28 -6.05 -0.66
CA VAL A 52 11.83 -7.40 -0.47
C VAL A 52 11.95 -7.83 1.00
N LEU A 53 11.75 -6.93 1.96
CA LEU A 53 11.76 -7.26 3.39
C LEU A 53 10.70 -8.31 3.76
N THR A 54 9.58 -8.36 3.02
CA THR A 54 8.52 -9.36 3.22
C THR A 54 8.99 -10.81 3.02
N ASN A 55 10.08 -11.01 2.26
CA ASN A 55 10.59 -12.36 1.97
C ASN A 55 11.39 -12.96 3.13
N LYS A 56 11.74 -12.15 4.15
CA LYS A 56 12.72 -12.54 5.15
C LYS A 56 12.07 -13.07 6.43
N TYR A 57 12.43 -14.30 6.79
CA TYR A 57 12.25 -14.81 8.15
C TYR A 57 13.36 -14.28 9.07
N ALA A 58 13.00 -13.60 10.16
CA ALA A 58 13.93 -12.90 11.07
C ALA A 58 13.50 -13.03 12.54
N GLU A 59 13.46 -14.26 13.06
CA GLU A 59 13.29 -14.51 14.49
C GLU A 59 14.47 -13.97 15.32
N GLY A 60 14.19 -13.69 16.60
CA GLY A 60 15.18 -13.19 17.55
C GLY A 60 15.29 -11.67 17.55
N TYR A 61 16.41 -11.17 18.06
CA TYR A 61 16.72 -9.74 18.13
C TYR A 61 17.93 -9.42 17.27
N PRO A 62 18.09 -8.17 16.77
CA PRO A 62 19.32 -7.76 16.09
C PRO A 62 20.56 -8.11 16.92
N GLY A 63 21.49 -8.85 16.30
CA GLY A 63 22.74 -9.27 16.95
C GLY A 63 22.61 -10.42 17.95
N LYS A 64 21.40 -10.96 18.18
CA LYS A 64 21.18 -12.15 18.99
C LYS A 64 20.68 -13.27 18.08
N ARG A 65 21.54 -14.29 17.89
CA ARG A 65 21.14 -15.54 17.23
C ARG A 65 20.52 -16.48 18.25
#